data_AF-A0A7Y8HBB1-F1
#
_entry.id   AF-A0A7Y8HBB1-F1
#
_cell.length_a   1.000
_cell.length_b   1.000
_cell.length_c   1.000
_cell.angle_alpha   90.00
_cell.angle_beta   90.00
_cell.angle_gamma   90.00
#
_symmetry.space_group_name_H-M   'P 1'
#
loop_
_entity.id
_entity.type
_entity.pdbx_description
1 polymer ?
#
loop_
_entity_poly.entity_id
_entity_poly.type
_entity_poly.pdbx_seq_one_letter_code
_entity_poly.pdbx_strand_id
1 'polypeptide(L)' 'MKIKKFKAKTFTEALTLIKKEFGEDAIVLSTEERNGLRPYVEITAAIDY' A
#
# COMPACT_ATOMS: atom_id res chain seq x y z
N MET A 1 -15.79 1.32 5.90
CA MET A 1 -14.49 1.83 5.39
C MET A 1 -13.39 1.77 6.44
N LYS A 2 -12.29 1.06 6.18
CA LYS A 2 -11.04 1.04 6.96
C LYS A 2 -9.90 1.47 6.04
N ILE A 3 -9.18 2.54 6.38
CA ILE A 3 -8.08 3.11 5.58
C ILE A 3 -6.76 2.94 6.32
N LYS A 4 -5.70 2.51 5.63
CA LYS A 4 -4.34 2.41 6.20
C LYS A 4 -3.27 2.70 5.15
N LYS A 5 -2.13 3.20 5.61
CA LYS A 5 -0.94 3.45 4.79
C LYS A 5 0.07 2.32 4.96
N PHE A 6 0.62 1.86 3.87
CA PHE A 6 1.64 0.83 3.76
C PHE A 6 2.91 1.46 3.23
N LYS A 7 4.04 1.22 3.89
CA LYS A 7 5.36 1.64 3.41
C LYS A 7 6.18 0.40 3.12
N ALA A 8 6.73 0.31 1.92
CA ALA A 8 7.58 -0.79 1.50
C ALA A 8 8.73 -0.29 0.63
N LYS A 9 9.73 -1.15 0.38
CA LYS A 9 10.81 -0.83 -0.55
C LYS A 9 10.35 -0.90 -2.02
N THR A 10 9.34 -1.72 -2.30
CA THR A 10 8.83 -1.97 -3.66
C THR A 10 7.31 -2.04 -3.65
N PHE A 11 6.68 -1.80 -4.80
CA PHE A 11 5.23 -2.01 -4.96
C PHE A 11 4.83 -3.45 -4.68
N THR A 12 5.64 -4.42 -5.11
CA THR A 12 5.32 -5.84 -4.92
C THR A 12 5.21 -6.19 -3.44
N GLU A 13 6.13 -5.70 -2.60
CA GLU A 13 6.01 -5.86 -1.14
C GLU A 13 4.78 -5.13 -0.60
N ALA A 14 4.55 -3.88 -1.00
CA ALA A 14 3.41 -3.11 -0.53
C ALA A 14 2.07 -3.77 -0.88
N LEU A 15 1.92 -4.24 -2.12
CA LEU A 15 0.73 -4.95 -2.60
C LEU A 15 0.54 -6.29 -1.88
N THR A 16 1.62 -7.00 -1.60
CA THR A 16 1.57 -8.25 -0.82
C THR A 16 1.10 -7.99 0.60
N LEU A 17 1.59 -6.92 1.24
CA LEU A 17 1.15 -6.50 2.57
C LEU A 17 -0.32 -6.09 2.57
N ILE A 18 -0.74 -5.32 1.57
CA ILE A 18 -2.14 -4.90 1.40
C ILE A 18 -3.03 -6.13 1.25
N LYS A 19 -2.71 -7.06 0.34
CA LYS A 19 -3.49 -8.30 0.18
C LYS A 19 -3.52 -9.16 1.44
N LYS A 20 -2.40 -9.28 2.15
CA LYS A 20 -2.31 -10.08 3.38
C LYS A 20 -3.13 -9.48 4.52
N GLU A 21 -3.23 -8.16 4.59
CA GLU A 21 -3.84 -7.46 5.72
C GLU A 21 -5.29 -7.02 5.47
N PHE A 22 -5.61 -6.64 4.23
CA PHE A 22 -6.92 -6.16 3.80
C PHE A 22 -7.70 -7.17 2.94
N GLY A 23 -7.06 -8.22 2.42
CA GLY A 23 -7.74 -9.21 1.57
C GLY A 23 -7.87 -8.77 0.12
N GLU A 24 -8.77 -9.44 -0.62
CA GLU A 24 -8.98 -9.20 -2.06
C GLU A 24 -9.78 -7.93 -2.34
N ASP A 25 -10.60 -7.47 -1.38
CA ASP A 25 -11.43 -6.26 -1.49
C ASP A 25 -10.66 -4.94 -1.26
N ALA A 26 -9.34 -5.00 -1.15
CA ALA A 26 -8.52 -3.84 -0.90
C ALA A 26 -8.49 -2.88 -2.10
N ILE A 27 -8.92 -1.64 -1.88
CA ILE A 27 -8.87 -0.55 -2.86
C ILE A 27 -7.66 0.32 -2.58
N VAL A 28 -6.80 0.51 -3.58
CA VAL A 28 -5.67 1.45 -3.49
C VAL A 28 -6.19 2.86 -3.76
N LEU A 29 -6.04 3.74 -2.77
CA LEU A 29 -6.45 5.15 -2.86
C LEU A 29 -5.34 6.05 -3.40
N SER A 30 -4.08 5.80 -3.02
CA SER A 30 -2.94 6.61 -3.45
C SER A 30 -1.66 5.80 -3.41
N THR A 31 -0.76 6.11 -4.33
CA THR A 31 0.58 5.52 -4.39
C THR A 31 1.58 6.66 -4.50
N GLU A 32 2.52 6.71 -3.56
CA GLU A 32 3.61 7.66 -3.50
C GLU A 32 4.92 6.91 -3.62
N GLU A 33 5.66 7.17 -4.70
CA GLU A 33 7.04 6.72 -4.84
C GLU A 33 7.99 7.83 -4.47
N ARG A 34 8.87 7.57 -3.51
CA ARG A 34 10.04 8.39 -3.29
C ARG A 34 11.23 7.76 -3.98
N ASN A 35 11.60 8.31 -5.13
CA ASN A 35 12.84 8.01 -5.82
C ASN A 35 13.93 8.99 -5.35
N GLY A 36 14.69 8.59 -4.34
CA GLY A 36 15.79 9.37 -3.76
C GLY A 36 16.90 8.46 -3.24
N LEU A 37 17.78 8.98 -2.38
CA LEU A 37 18.89 8.22 -1.76
C LEU A 37 18.45 6.91 -1.09
N ARG A 38 17.19 6.82 -0.64
CA ARG A 38 16.55 5.60 -0.17
C ARG A 38 15.19 5.45 -0.84
N PRO A 39 15.08 4.65 -1.90
CA PRO A 39 13.82 4.47 -2.58
C PRO A 39 12.83 3.75 -1.67
N TYR A 40 11.61 4.28 -1.58
CA TYR A 40 10.51 3.60 -0.92
C TYR A 40 9.19 3.97 -1.58
N VAL A 41 8.23 3.06 -1.44
CA VAL A 41 6.87 3.17 -1.93
C VAL A 41 5.93 3.27 -0.75
N GLU A 42 5.04 4.24 -0.77
CA GLU A 42 4.00 4.46 0.22
C GLU A 42 2.64 4.31 -0.46
N ILE A 43 1.87 3.29 -0.10
CA ILE A 43 0.57 3.00 -0.68
C ILE A 43 -0.50 3.21 0.38
N THR A 44 -1.47 4.07 0.10
CA THR A 44 -2.67 4.21 0.92
C THR A 44 -3.74 3.27 0.36
N ALA A 45 -4.18 2.31 1.15
CA ALA A 45 -5.25 1.37 0.78
C ALA A 45 -6.42 1.47 1.76
N ALA A 46 -7.61 1.12 1.27
CA ALA A 46 -8.83 1.08 2.04
C ALA A 46 -9.67 -0.14 1.67
N ILE A 47 -10.40 -0.69 2.64
CA ILE A 47 -11.51 -1.61 2.37
C ILE A 47 -12.80 -0.96 2.82
N ASP A 48 -13.87 -1.21 2.09
CA ASP A 48 -15.22 -1.03 2.62
C ASP A 48 -15.76 -2.39 3.06
N TYR A 49 -16.56 -2.43 4.13
CA TYR A 49 -17.06 -3.66 4.74
C TYR A 49 -18.53 -3.84 4.40
#